data_AF-A0A941PH37-F1
#
_entry.id   AF-A0A941PH37-F1
#
_cell.length_a   1.000
_cell.length_b   1.000
_cell.length_c   1.000
_cell.angle_alpha   90.00
_cell.angle_beta   90.00
_cell.angle_gamma   90.00
#
_symmetry.space_group_name_H-M   'P 1'
#
loop_
_entity.id
_entity.type
_entity.pdbx_description
1 polymer ?
#
loop_
_entity_poly.entity_id
_entity_poly.type
_entity_poly.pdbx_seq_one_letter_code
_entity_poly.pdbx_strand_id
1 'polypeptide(L)'
;MTIVIVIIVILALVLASVVGIYNRLIGLIEEVRNNERQINIQLDRRYKVFESLINVVKNYMDYERSTLKDVVALRNQALSAKAQGDASGAMAAENKISGILSGLNVVFEQYPDLKANQNALQLQEEIVNTENKLAFSKQAYNDSVERYNATKKSFFQSMVVSSFPSKLDFNFPYWNLGGPEKIKEREDYTVKM
;
A
#
# COMPACT_ATOMS: atom_id res chain seq x y z
N MET A 1 24.55 36.85 -35.12
CA MET A 1 25.12 36.60 -33.77
C MET A 1 24.05 36.64 -32.68
N THR A 2 23.24 37.69 -32.58
CA THR A 2 22.13 37.80 -31.61
C THR A 2 21.08 36.69 -31.71
N ILE A 3 20.58 36.39 -32.91
CA ILE A 3 19.60 35.30 -33.13
C ILE A 3 20.15 33.94 -32.66
N VAL A 4 21.42 33.65 -32.96
CA VAL A 4 22.08 32.41 -32.54
C VAL A 4 22.18 32.33 -31.01
N ILE A 5 22.54 33.44 -30.35
CA ILE A 5 22.59 33.51 -28.88
C ILE A 5 21.18 33.27 -28.29
N VAL A 6 20.14 33.89 -28.84
CA VAL A 6 18.76 33.69 -28.39
C VAL A 6 18.34 32.22 -28.50
N ILE A 7 18.66 31.55 -29.61
CA ILE A 7 18.37 30.12 -29.81
C ILE A 7 19.09 29.26 -28.77
N ILE A 8 20.38 29.53 -28.52
CA ILE A 8 21.16 28.79 -27.52
C ILE A 8 20.56 28.96 -26.11
N VAL A 9 20.16 30.18 -25.74
CA VAL A 9 19.54 30.46 -24.44
C VAL A 9 18.21 29.72 -24.30
N ILE A 10 17.36 29.74 -25.33
CA ILE A 10 16.09 28.99 -25.32
C ILE A 10 16.35 27.49 -25.17
N LEU A 11 17.30 26.94 -25.93
CA LEU A 11 17.66 25.53 -25.84
C LEU A 11 18.17 25.15 -24.45
N ALA A 12 19.00 25.99 -23.84
CA ALA A 12 19.49 25.77 -22.48
C ALA A 12 18.34 25.78 -21.45
N LEU A 13 17.38 26.70 -21.58
CA LEU A 13 16.20 26.76 -20.71
C LEU A 13 15.30 25.53 -20.85
N VAL A 14 15.10 25.04 -22.07
CA VAL A 14 14.33 23.81 -22.34
C VAL A 14 15.04 22.61 -21.70
N LEU A 15 16.35 22.46 -21.91
CA LEU A 15 17.13 21.37 -21.31
C LEU A 15 17.08 21.41 -19.78
N ALA A 16 17.27 22.59 -19.17
CA ALA A 16 17.18 22.75 -17.73
C ALA A 16 15.78 22.35 -17.19
N SER A 17 14.72 22.71 -17.92
CA SER A 17 13.34 22.36 -17.56
C SER A 17 13.10 20.84 -17.62
N VAL A 18 13.61 20.17 -18.66
CA VAL A 18 13.50 18.71 -18.82
C VAL A 18 14.21 18.00 -17.66
N VAL A 19 15.43 18.42 -17.30
CA VAL A 19 16.18 17.85 -16.17
C VAL A 19 15.43 18.06 -14.85
N GLY A 20 14.87 19.25 -14.64
CA GLY A 20 14.07 19.55 -13.44
C GLY A 20 12.83 18.65 -13.32
N ILE A 21 12.09 18.48 -14.42
CA ILE A 21 10.92 17.59 -14.47
C ILE A 21 11.31 16.14 -14.22
N TYR A 22 12.38 15.66 -14.86
CA TYR A 22 12.88 14.29 -14.72
C TYR A 22 13.20 13.97 -13.26
N ASN A 23 13.99 14.82 -12.60
CA ASN A 23 14.38 14.62 -11.20
C ASN A 23 13.19 14.68 -10.24
N ARG A 24 12.23 15.58 -10.50
CA ARG A 24 10.99 15.66 -9.71
C ARG A 24 10.16 14.37 -9.81
N LEU A 25 10.00 13.84 -11.02
CA LEU A 25 9.25 12.58 -11.23
C LEU A 25 9.94 11.40 -10.55
N ILE A 26 11.28 11.30 -10.65
CA ILE A 26 12.05 10.27 -9.93
C ILE A 26 11.83 10.39 -8.42
N GLY A 27 11.83 11.61 -7.86
CA GLY A 27 11.53 11.84 -6.45
C GLY A 27 10.16 11.31 -6.04
N LEU A 28 9.12 11.57 -6.84
CA LEU A 28 7.76 11.07 -6.58
C LEU A 28 7.67 9.53 -6.70
N ILE A 29 8.39 8.93 -7.64
CA ILE A 29 8.46 7.47 -7.80
C ILE A 29 9.07 6.82 -6.55
N GLU A 30 10.18 7.39 -6.05
CA GLU A 30 10.83 6.89 -4.84
C GLU A 30 9.99 7.13 -3.59
N GLU A 31 9.21 8.21 -3.54
CA GLU A 31 8.24 8.46 -2.47
C GLU A 31 7.15 7.37 -2.42
N VAL A 32 6.58 7.00 -3.57
CA VAL A 32 5.60 5.90 -3.67
C VAL A 32 6.20 4.59 -3.17
N ARG A 33 7.39 4.23 -3.67
CA ARG A 33 8.12 3.02 -3.25
C ARG A 33 8.45 3.04 -1.75
N ASN A 34 8.78 4.21 -1.21
CA ASN A 34 9.04 4.36 0.21
C ASN A 34 7.79 4.10 1.05
N ASN A 35 6.64 4.66 0.67
CA ASN A 35 5.39 4.43 1.38
C ASN A 35 4.94 2.97 1.27
N GLU A 36 5.19 2.32 0.13
CA GLU A 36 4.99 0.87 -0.02
C GLU A 36 5.87 0.06 0.95
N ARG A 37 7.15 0.43 1.12
CA ARG A 37 8.03 -0.19 2.13
C ARG A 37 7.49 -0.01 3.55
N GLN A 38 6.95 1.16 3.88
CA GLN A 38 6.33 1.40 5.20
C GLN A 38 5.14 0.47 5.45
N ILE A 39 4.28 0.27 4.45
CA ILE A 39 3.20 -0.73 4.53
C ILE A 39 3.76 -2.12 4.80
N ASN A 40 4.77 -2.56 4.03
CA ASN A 40 5.37 -3.88 4.20
C ASN A 40 5.92 -4.11 5.61
N ILE A 41 6.53 -3.09 6.23
CA ILE A 41 7.01 -3.16 7.63
C ILE A 41 5.84 -3.39 8.59
N GLN A 42 4.73 -2.68 8.44
CA GLN A 42 3.56 -2.86 9.31
C GLN A 42 2.90 -4.23 9.10
N LEU A 43 2.84 -4.73 7.86
CA LEU A 43 2.33 -6.07 7.57
C LEU A 43 3.19 -7.17 8.23
N ASP A 44 4.52 -7.02 8.20
CA ASP A 44 5.43 -7.94 8.86
C ASP A 44 5.30 -7.88 10.40
N ARG A 45 5.23 -6.67 10.97
CA ARG A 45 4.99 -6.49 12.41
C ARG A 45 3.69 -7.15 12.83
N ARG A 46 2.60 -6.89 12.10
CA ARG A 46 1.29 -7.49 12.36
C ARG A 46 1.38 -9.01 12.43
N TYR A 47 2.05 -9.61 11.47
CA TYR A 47 2.21 -11.06 11.42
C TYR A 47 2.98 -11.60 12.63
N LYS A 48 4.08 -10.96 13.02
CA LYS A 48 4.87 -11.36 14.21
C LYS A 48 4.08 -11.25 15.51
N VAL A 49 3.29 -10.18 15.66
CA VAL A 49 2.42 -9.99 16.83
C VAL A 49 1.32 -11.05 16.83
N PHE A 50 0.73 -11.34 15.67
CA PHE A 50 -0.27 -12.39 15.53
C PHE A 50 0.29 -13.79 15.82
N GLU A 51 1.49 -14.10 15.37
CA GLU A 51 2.17 -15.36 15.69
C GLU A 51 2.41 -15.50 17.20
N SER A 52 2.84 -14.41 17.84
CA SER A 52 2.99 -14.35 19.30
C SER A 52 1.66 -14.57 20.01
N LEU A 53 0.57 -13.96 19.50
CA LEU A 53 -0.77 -14.16 20.03
C LEU A 53 -1.22 -15.61 19.91
N ILE A 54 -1.01 -16.25 18.76
CA ILE A 54 -1.33 -17.66 18.56
C ILE A 54 -0.66 -18.53 19.64
N ASN A 55 0.60 -18.28 19.98
CA ASN A 55 1.32 -19.07 20.97
C ASN A 55 0.75 -18.90 22.39
N VAL A 56 0.20 -17.74 22.72
CA VAL A 56 -0.52 -17.53 23.99
C VAL A 56 -1.86 -18.24 23.95
N VAL A 57 -2.64 -18.02 22.89
CA VAL A 57 -4.02 -18.51 22.73
C VAL A 57 -4.11 -20.04 22.63
N LYS A 58 -3.10 -20.70 22.04
CA LYS A 58 -3.04 -22.17 21.93
C LYS A 58 -3.19 -22.90 23.27
N ASN A 59 -2.85 -22.26 24.39
CA ASN A 59 -2.97 -22.84 25.73
C ASN A 59 -4.37 -22.68 26.35
N TYR A 60 -5.22 -21.82 25.77
CA TYR A 60 -6.54 -21.46 26.30
C TYR A 60 -7.69 -21.84 25.35
N MET A 61 -7.40 -22.08 24.07
CA MET A 61 -8.41 -22.31 23.04
C MET A 61 -8.10 -23.59 22.25
N ASP A 62 -8.81 -24.67 22.58
CA ASP A 62 -8.72 -25.94 21.86
C ASP A 62 -9.38 -25.89 20.46
N TYR A 63 -10.33 -24.96 20.24
CA TYR A 63 -11.29 -25.03 19.12
C TYR A 63 -11.16 -23.96 18.02
N GLU A 64 -10.42 -22.87 18.23
CA GLU A 64 -10.29 -21.75 17.25
C GLU A 64 -9.10 -21.90 16.29
N ARG A 65 -8.77 -23.16 15.95
CA ARG A 65 -7.75 -23.46 14.94
C ARG A 65 -8.16 -22.99 13.55
N SER A 66 -9.46 -22.90 13.22
CA SER A 66 -9.92 -22.49 11.88
C SER A 66 -9.55 -21.05 11.57
N THR A 67 -9.93 -20.11 12.43
CA THR A 67 -9.68 -18.67 12.26
C THR A 67 -8.18 -18.37 12.19
N LEU A 68 -7.39 -19.00 13.06
CA LEU A 68 -5.93 -18.83 13.06
C LEU A 68 -5.28 -19.47 11.83
N LYS A 69 -5.78 -20.62 11.35
CA LYS A 69 -5.34 -21.23 10.09
C LYS A 69 -5.67 -20.36 8.89
N ASP A 70 -6.83 -19.71 8.89
CA ASP A 70 -7.25 -18.83 7.80
C ASP A 70 -6.31 -17.63 7.67
N VAL A 71 -5.87 -17.03 8.78
CA VAL A 71 -4.87 -15.94 8.74
C VAL A 71 -3.53 -16.41 8.20
N VAL A 72 -3.05 -17.59 8.61
CA VAL A 72 -1.80 -18.17 8.07
C VAL A 72 -1.93 -18.48 6.59
N ALA A 73 -3.07 -19.05 6.16
CA ALA A 73 -3.34 -19.34 4.76
C ALA A 73 -3.40 -18.07 3.92
N LEU A 74 -4.10 -17.03 4.40
CA LEU A 74 -4.17 -15.72 3.75
C LEU A 74 -2.81 -15.04 3.69
N ARG A 75 -1.96 -15.18 4.73
CA ARG A 75 -0.59 -14.65 4.69
C ARG A 75 0.25 -15.34 3.62
N ASN A 76 0.18 -16.66 3.53
CA ASN A 76 0.86 -17.41 2.48
C ASN A 76 0.34 -17.03 1.09
N GLN A 77 -0.97 -16.83 0.95
CA GLN A 77 -1.57 -16.32 -0.28
C GLN A 77 -1.02 -14.93 -0.64
N ALA A 78 -0.93 -14.02 0.34
CA ALA A 78 -0.40 -12.67 0.13
C ALA A 78 1.07 -12.69 -0.32
N LEU A 79 1.90 -13.50 0.34
CA LEU A 79 3.32 -13.65 -0.01
C LEU A 79 3.50 -14.29 -1.39
N SER A 80 2.70 -15.31 -1.72
CA SER A 80 2.73 -15.97 -3.02
C SER A 80 2.30 -15.03 -4.15
N ALA A 81 1.21 -14.29 -3.96
CA ALA A 81 0.76 -13.29 -4.92
C ALA A 81 1.82 -12.21 -5.16
N LYS A 82 2.45 -11.71 -4.06
CA LYS A 82 3.56 -10.75 -4.17
C LYS A 82 4.75 -11.31 -4.94
N ALA A 83 5.13 -12.57 -4.72
CA ALA A 83 6.23 -13.23 -5.43
C ALA A 83 5.93 -13.41 -6.93
N GLN A 84 4.66 -13.56 -7.29
CA GLN A 84 4.20 -13.66 -8.69
C GLN A 84 3.99 -12.29 -9.36
N GLY A 85 4.23 -11.19 -8.64
CA GLY A 85 3.96 -9.83 -9.14
C GLY A 85 2.48 -9.44 -9.13
N ASP A 86 1.61 -10.25 -8.54
CA ASP A 86 0.19 -9.94 -8.34
C ASP A 86 0.01 -9.09 -7.06
N ALA A 87 0.27 -7.79 -7.21
CA ALA A 87 0.09 -6.83 -6.14
C ALA A 87 -1.38 -6.75 -5.67
N SER A 88 -2.35 -6.87 -6.59
CA SER A 88 -3.77 -6.77 -6.25
C SER A 88 -4.24 -7.96 -5.43
N GLY A 89 -3.86 -9.18 -5.80
CA GLY A 89 -4.12 -10.38 -5.02
C GLY A 89 -3.47 -10.34 -3.64
N ALA A 90 -2.23 -9.83 -3.56
CA ALA A 90 -1.56 -9.63 -2.28
C ALA A 90 -2.33 -8.66 -1.38
N MET A 91 -2.71 -7.49 -1.90
CA MET A 91 -3.51 -6.50 -1.16
C MET A 91 -4.85 -7.06 -0.71
N ALA A 92 -5.54 -7.82 -1.57
CA ALA A 92 -6.81 -8.44 -1.25
C ALA A 92 -6.70 -9.44 -0.09
N ALA A 93 -5.66 -10.28 -0.09
CA ALA A 93 -5.38 -11.21 1.00
C ALA A 93 -5.07 -10.47 2.32
N GLU A 94 -4.24 -9.42 2.28
CA GLU A 94 -3.91 -8.62 3.47
C GLU A 94 -5.12 -7.87 4.05
N ASN A 95 -6.07 -7.44 3.21
CA ASN A 95 -7.33 -6.84 3.65
C ASN A 95 -8.27 -7.86 4.30
N LYS A 96 -8.30 -9.11 3.83
CA LYS A 96 -9.05 -10.19 4.49
C LYS A 96 -8.50 -10.45 5.89
N ILE A 97 -7.18 -10.44 6.07
CA ILE A 97 -6.56 -10.56 7.39
C ILE A 97 -7.00 -9.41 8.31
N SER A 98 -6.99 -8.15 7.83
CA SER A 98 -7.52 -7.01 8.61
C SER A 98 -8.98 -7.23 9.04
N GLY A 99 -9.81 -7.79 8.16
CA GLY A 99 -11.20 -8.14 8.46
C GLY A 99 -11.32 -9.16 9.59
N ILE A 100 -10.52 -10.24 9.55
CA ILE A 100 -10.49 -11.25 10.64
C ILE A 100 -10.04 -10.62 11.96
N LEU A 101 -8.97 -9.82 11.94
CA LEU A 101 -8.41 -9.18 13.14
C LEU A 101 -9.38 -8.16 13.75
N SER A 102 -10.23 -7.51 12.96
CA SER A 102 -11.27 -6.62 13.50
C SER A 102 -12.31 -7.36 14.36
N GLY A 103 -12.52 -8.66 14.09
CA GLY A 103 -13.40 -9.52 14.89
C GLY A 103 -12.74 -10.12 16.13
N LEU A 104 -11.43 -9.93 16.31
CA LEU A 104 -10.67 -10.55 17.40
C LEU A 104 -11.20 -10.17 18.80
N ASN A 105 -11.73 -8.97 18.96
CA ASN A 105 -12.31 -8.51 20.23
C ASN A 105 -13.52 -9.36 20.65
N VAL A 106 -14.36 -9.76 19.68
CA VAL A 106 -15.53 -10.62 19.94
C VAL A 106 -15.08 -12.01 20.39
N VAL A 107 -14.00 -12.52 19.79
CA VAL A 107 -13.42 -13.80 20.20
C VAL A 107 -12.94 -13.73 21.64
N PHE A 108 -12.22 -12.68 22.04
CA PHE A 108 -11.74 -12.51 23.41
C PHE A 108 -12.86 -12.43 24.45
N GLU A 109 -14.04 -11.90 24.11
CA GLU A 109 -15.19 -11.87 25.01
C GLU A 109 -15.75 -13.26 25.32
N GLN A 110 -15.59 -14.21 24.41
CA GLN A 110 -16.06 -15.60 24.58
C GLN A 110 -15.13 -16.43 25.49
N TYR A 111 -13.91 -15.96 25.76
CA TYR A 111 -12.90 -16.68 26.54
C TYR A 111 -12.42 -15.84 27.74
N PRO A 112 -13.12 -15.89 28.90
CA PRO A 112 -12.80 -15.10 30.09
C PRO A 112 -11.37 -15.28 30.59
N ASP A 113 -10.83 -16.50 30.51
CA ASP A 113 -9.45 -16.81 30.94
C ASP A 113 -8.40 -16.13 30.05
N LEU A 114 -8.66 -16.05 28.74
CA LEU A 114 -7.81 -15.33 27.80
C LEU A 114 -7.91 -13.81 28.03
N LYS A 115 -9.11 -13.31 28.31
CA LYS A 115 -9.35 -11.90 28.65
C LYS A 115 -8.66 -11.50 29.95
N ALA A 116 -8.53 -12.39 30.91
CA ALA A 116 -7.78 -12.15 32.15
C ALA A 116 -6.25 -12.24 31.95
N ASN A 117 -5.78 -12.78 30.82
CA ASN A 117 -4.36 -12.92 30.56
C ASN A 117 -3.76 -11.59 30.07
N GLN A 118 -2.92 -10.98 30.93
CA GLN A 118 -2.28 -9.71 30.64
C GLN A 118 -1.43 -9.70 29.36
N ASN A 119 -0.76 -10.81 29.02
CA ASN A 119 0.04 -10.92 27.80
C ASN A 119 -0.85 -10.98 26.55
N ALA A 120 -1.99 -11.67 26.62
CA ALA A 120 -2.95 -11.73 25.53
C ALA A 120 -3.57 -10.35 25.24
N LEU A 121 -3.94 -9.60 26.29
CA LEU A 121 -4.45 -8.24 26.17
C LEU A 121 -3.42 -7.28 25.54
N GLN A 122 -2.15 -7.36 25.95
CA GLN A 122 -1.08 -6.53 25.37
C GLN A 122 -0.90 -6.82 23.87
N LEU A 123 -0.92 -8.09 23.46
CA LEU A 123 -0.79 -8.48 22.06
C LEU A 123 -2.00 -8.04 21.22
N GLN A 124 -3.22 -8.14 21.77
CA GLN A 124 -4.43 -7.61 21.15
C GLN A 124 -4.32 -6.09 20.92
N GLU A 125 -3.89 -5.34 21.93
CA GLU A 125 -3.67 -3.90 21.80
C GLU A 125 -2.59 -3.57 20.76
N GLU A 126 -1.51 -4.34 20.69
CA GLU A 126 -0.47 -4.17 19.68
C GLU A 126 -0.98 -4.45 18.25
N ILE A 127 -1.86 -5.44 18.08
CA ILE A 127 -2.55 -5.69 16.80
C ILE A 127 -3.37 -4.47 16.39
N VAL A 128 -4.21 -3.94 17.28
CA VAL A 128 -5.03 -2.75 17.00
C VAL A 128 -4.16 -1.55 16.65
N ASN A 129 -3.09 -1.32 17.41
CA ASN A 129 -2.14 -0.25 17.13
C ASN A 129 -1.44 -0.43 15.78
N THR A 130 -1.13 -1.67 15.39
CA THR A 130 -0.53 -1.96 14.08
C THR A 130 -1.54 -1.76 12.95
N GLU A 131 -2.80 -2.15 13.11
CA GLU A 131 -3.86 -1.89 12.12
C GLU A 131 -4.09 -0.38 11.91
N ASN A 132 -4.10 0.40 12.99
CA ASN A 132 -4.21 1.86 12.89
C ASN A 132 -3.05 2.47 12.10
N LYS A 133 -1.80 2.10 12.43
CA LYS A 133 -0.60 2.55 11.69
C LYS A 133 -0.62 2.09 10.23
N LEU A 134 -1.08 0.87 9.99
CA LEU A 134 -1.24 0.30 8.66
C LEU A 134 -2.27 1.11 7.84
N ALA A 135 -3.40 1.52 8.44
CA ALA A 135 -4.39 2.36 7.77
C ALA A 135 -3.80 3.71 7.33
N PHE A 136 -3.06 4.40 8.22
CA PHE A 136 -2.36 5.64 7.85
C PHE A 136 -1.30 5.42 6.77
N SER A 137 -0.55 4.31 6.83
CA SER A 137 0.45 3.97 5.81
C SER A 137 -0.18 3.73 4.44
N LYS A 138 -1.34 3.05 4.41
CA LYS A 138 -2.13 2.82 3.19
C LYS A 138 -2.64 4.13 2.58
N GLN A 139 -3.13 5.06 3.43
CA GLN A 139 -3.54 6.39 2.98
C GLN A 139 -2.35 7.16 2.39
N ALA A 140 -1.23 7.24 3.11
CA ALA A 140 -0.04 7.96 2.64
C ALA A 140 0.52 7.40 1.32
N TYR A 141 0.44 6.09 1.11
CA TYR A 141 0.77 5.44 -0.16
C TYR A 141 -0.18 5.87 -1.27
N ASN A 142 -1.50 5.82 -1.05
CA ASN A 142 -2.46 6.27 -2.07
C ASN A 142 -2.27 7.75 -2.43
N ASP A 143 -2.01 8.59 -1.43
CA ASP A 143 -1.78 10.02 -1.64
C ASP A 143 -0.51 10.27 -2.47
N SER A 144 0.56 9.47 -2.28
CA SER A 144 1.76 9.59 -3.10
C SER A 144 1.57 9.06 -4.51
N VAL A 145 0.80 7.96 -4.68
CA VAL A 145 0.40 7.45 -6.00
C VAL A 145 -0.40 8.51 -6.76
N GLU A 146 -1.33 9.18 -6.08
CA GLU A 146 -2.14 10.25 -6.67
C GLU A 146 -1.28 11.44 -7.11
N ARG A 147 -0.38 11.93 -6.23
CA ARG A 147 0.55 13.01 -6.57
C ARG A 147 1.43 12.67 -7.76
N TYR A 148 1.95 11.44 -7.80
CA TYR A 148 2.73 10.95 -8.93
C TYR A 148 1.90 10.91 -10.22
N ASN A 149 0.69 10.34 -10.17
CA ASN A 149 -0.20 10.23 -11.33
C ASN A 149 -0.62 11.61 -11.87
N ALA A 150 -1.00 12.54 -11.01
CA ALA A 150 -1.33 13.92 -11.40
C ALA A 150 -0.13 14.63 -12.04
N THR A 151 1.07 14.48 -11.47
CA THR A 151 2.30 15.07 -12.02
C THR A 151 2.66 14.42 -13.35
N LYS A 152 2.55 13.09 -13.47
CA LYS A 152 2.80 12.32 -14.70
C LYS A 152 1.89 12.75 -15.86
N LYS A 153 0.61 13.01 -15.57
CA LYS A 153 -0.41 13.40 -16.57
C LYS A 153 -0.36 14.88 -16.97
N SER A 154 0.33 15.73 -16.19
CA SER A 154 0.46 17.16 -16.49
C SER A 154 1.14 17.40 -17.84
N PHE A 155 0.75 18.45 -18.57
CA PHE A 155 1.11 18.66 -19.98
C PHE A 155 2.61 18.56 -20.31
N PHE A 156 3.47 19.34 -19.63
CA PHE A 156 4.90 19.32 -19.90
C PHE A 156 5.57 18.03 -19.41
N GLN A 157 5.06 17.48 -18.31
CA GLN A 157 5.58 16.28 -17.68
C GLN A 157 5.26 15.04 -18.51
N SER A 158 4.08 14.95 -19.12
CA SER A 158 3.69 13.82 -19.96
C SER A 158 4.57 13.69 -21.20
N MET A 159 5.05 14.80 -21.77
CA MET A 159 6.03 14.79 -22.86
C MET A 159 7.37 14.18 -22.42
N VAL A 160 7.86 14.58 -21.24
CA VAL A 160 9.11 14.02 -20.68
C VAL A 160 8.93 12.54 -20.34
N VAL A 161 7.80 12.15 -19.76
CA VAL A 161 7.47 10.74 -19.46
C VAL A 161 7.45 9.91 -20.74
N SER A 162 6.80 10.40 -21.80
CA SER A 162 6.76 9.72 -23.10
C SER A 162 8.14 9.57 -23.75
N SER A 163 9.09 10.46 -23.43
CA SER A 163 10.47 10.36 -23.92
C SER A 163 11.32 9.35 -23.13
N PHE A 164 10.96 9.08 -21.87
CA PHE A 164 11.69 8.16 -20.97
C PHE A 164 10.77 7.14 -20.27
N PRO A 165 9.95 6.36 -21.02
CA PRO A 165 8.89 5.54 -20.44
C PRO A 165 9.42 4.47 -19.48
N SER A 166 10.55 3.83 -19.80
CA SER A 166 11.16 2.77 -18.97
C SER A 166 11.64 3.25 -17.60
N LYS A 167 11.82 4.57 -17.42
CA LYS A 167 12.29 5.18 -16.18
C LYS A 167 11.22 6.00 -15.47
N LEU A 168 10.20 6.47 -16.18
CA LEU A 168 9.24 7.44 -15.66
C LEU A 168 7.78 7.01 -15.77
N ASP A 169 7.43 6.00 -16.57
CA ASP A 169 6.06 5.52 -16.73
C ASP A 169 5.82 4.24 -15.94
N PHE A 170 5.60 4.40 -14.65
CA PHE A 170 5.17 3.32 -13.76
C PHE A 170 3.66 3.37 -13.55
N ASN A 171 3.07 2.19 -13.35
CA ASN A 171 1.68 2.04 -12.94
C ASN A 171 1.66 1.42 -11.54
N PHE A 172 1.43 2.25 -10.54
CA PHE A 172 1.30 1.81 -9.15
C PHE A 172 -0.17 1.52 -8.84
N PRO A 173 -0.52 0.32 -8.33
CA PRO A 173 -1.87 0.03 -7.90
C PRO A 173 -2.23 0.85 -6.65
N TYR A 174 -3.47 1.32 -6.54
CA TYR A 174 -3.94 1.94 -5.30
C TYR A 174 -4.27 0.88 -4.25
N TRP A 175 -3.97 1.17 -3.00
CA TRP A 175 -4.42 0.38 -1.88
C TRP A 175 -5.91 0.64 -1.60
N ASN A 176 -6.77 -0.36 -1.84
CA ASN A 176 -8.20 -0.37 -1.51
C ASN A 176 -9.16 0.52 -2.34
N LEU A 177 -8.85 0.75 -3.62
CA LEU A 177 -9.86 1.02 -4.64
C LEU A 177 -9.73 -0.12 -5.65
N GLY A 178 -10.73 -1.00 -5.73
CA GLY A 178 -10.57 -2.36 -6.22
C GLY A 178 -9.92 -2.51 -7.60
N GLY A 179 -8.60 -2.62 -7.67
CA GLY A 179 -7.87 -2.77 -8.92
C GLY A 179 -8.05 -1.60 -9.92
N PRO A 180 -7.18 -1.50 -10.94
CA PRO A 180 -7.30 -0.47 -11.97
C PRO A 180 -8.63 -0.56 -12.75
N GLU A 181 -9.27 -1.74 -12.83
CA GLU A 181 -10.56 -1.92 -13.50
C GLU A 181 -11.74 -1.31 -12.74
N LYS A 182 -11.87 -1.52 -11.41
CA LYS A 182 -12.99 -0.90 -10.67
C LYS A 182 -12.77 0.58 -10.38
N ILE A 183 -11.53 1.07 -10.48
CA ILE A 183 -11.23 2.50 -10.48
C ILE A 183 -11.74 3.12 -11.77
N LYS A 184 -11.37 2.56 -12.94
CA LYS A 184 -11.91 3.01 -14.24
C LYS A 184 -13.43 2.97 -14.29
N GLU A 185 -14.04 1.88 -13.81
CA GLU A 185 -15.51 1.75 -13.75
C GLU A 185 -16.18 2.83 -12.86
N ARG A 186 -15.49 3.29 -11.80
CA ARG A 186 -15.97 4.38 -10.93
C ARG A 186 -15.69 5.77 -11.51
N GLU A 187 -14.59 5.93 -12.24
CA GLU A 187 -14.25 7.18 -12.95
C GLU A 187 -15.13 7.39 -14.19
N ASP A 188 -15.50 6.32 -14.89
CA ASP A 188 -16.41 6.33 -16.05
C ASP A 188 -17.90 6.47 -15.65
N TYR A 189 -18.21 6.62 -14.35
CA TYR A 189 -19.56 6.91 -13.88
C TYR A 189 -19.96 8.34 -14.29
N THR A 190 -20.45 8.48 -15.51
CA THR A 190 -21.21 9.66 -15.91
C THR A 190 -22.55 9.63 -15.18
N VAL A 191 -22.80 10.65 -14.36
CA VAL A 191 -24.10 10.86 -13.73
C VAL A 191 -25.12 10.87 -14.86
N LYS A 192 -26.00 9.86 -14.91
CA LYS A 192 -27.16 9.89 -15.79
C LYS A 192 -27.99 11.09 -15.34
N MET A 193 -27.92 12.17 -16.10
CA MET A 193 -28.84 13.30 -15.98
C MET A 193 -30.26 12.85 -16.32
#